data_AF-A0A7X7RMC2-F1
#
_entry.id   AF-A0A7X7RMC2-F1
#
_cell.length_a   1.000
_cell.length_b   1.000
_cell.length_c   1.000
_cell.angle_alpha   90.00
_cell.angle_beta   90.00
_cell.angle_gamma   90.00
#
_symmetry.space_group_name_H-M   'P 1'
#
loop_
_entity.id
_entity.type
_entity.pdbx_description
1 polymer ?
#
loop_
_entity_poly.entity_id
_entity_poly.type
_entity_poly.pdbx_seq_one_letter_code
_entity_poly.pdbx_strand_id
1 'polypeptide(L)'
;MNRREFLRTVAYASMWAAGQRCFGWSLTTEPLGGAGLDEGSGLARADLEKLFDAIAEAHAKEPFIVTRTRWLAALFDHVRLAANADDAFVHWFADCDLPGRRCWLRLKAFSESAPERKLCGKWTTATNGAWRARLDTSHTCPDWESILALGPKGLADRARKRRETAKTDDERLFLDCVTEVYDALSRLCVRWAAVAEKRGMPACAESLLAIAERPPRTLREALQLSLVYDRGQEAEGECVRSQGLFDRLYVTFYRNDLAAGRETRASAKALIADYFTRLYAQGHPNGKNIGFGGYDAEGVPVWN
;
A
#
# COMPACT_ATOMS: atom_id res chain seq x y z
N MET A 1 21.03 28.75 19.78
CA MET A 1 20.37 27.63 20.50
C MET A 1 21.42 26.89 21.29
N ASN A 2 21.33 26.89 22.63
CA ASN A 2 22.36 26.25 23.45
C ASN A 2 22.14 24.71 23.51
N ARG A 3 23.18 23.94 23.83
CA ARG A 3 23.14 22.46 23.85
C ARG A 3 22.02 21.87 24.73
N ARG A 4 21.62 22.56 25.81
CA ARG A 4 20.48 22.18 26.68
C ARG A 4 19.12 22.42 26.03
N GLU A 5 18.97 23.45 25.21
CA GLU A 5 17.75 23.69 24.44
C GLU A 5 17.60 22.67 23.31
N PHE A 6 18.68 22.35 22.59
CA PHE A 6 18.68 21.30 21.57
C PHE A 6 18.25 19.94 22.17
N LEU A 7 18.78 19.57 23.33
CA LEU A 7 18.41 18.33 24.02
C LEU A 7 16.97 18.33 24.56
N ARG A 8 16.41 19.49 24.93
CA ARG A 8 14.97 19.61 25.27
C ARG A 8 14.07 19.48 24.05
N THR A 9 14.48 20.00 22.89
CA THR A 9 13.76 19.81 21.62
C THR A 9 13.81 18.35 21.16
N VAL A 10 14.95 17.67 21.35
CA VAL A 10 15.07 16.22 21.11
C VAL A 10 14.24 15.42 22.12
N ALA A 11 14.15 15.85 23.38
CA ALA A 11 13.27 15.24 24.37
C ALA A 11 11.78 15.39 24.00
N TYR A 12 11.36 16.55 23.48
CA TYR A 12 10.01 16.77 22.95
C TYR A 12 9.74 15.95 21.68
N ALA A 13 10.71 15.83 20.76
CA ALA A 13 10.62 14.95 19.60
C ALA A 13 10.54 13.47 20.02
N SER A 14 11.24 13.07 21.09
CA SER A 14 11.17 11.71 21.65
C SER A 14 9.88 11.47 22.44
N MET A 15 9.24 12.51 22.99
CA MET A 15 7.90 12.41 23.60
C MET A 15 6.80 12.39 22.54
N TRP A 16 6.97 13.07 21.40
CA TRP A 16 6.10 12.92 20.24
C TRP A 16 6.27 11.52 19.61
N ALA A 17 7.52 11.02 19.52
CA ALA A 17 7.84 9.65 19.13
C ALA A 17 7.54 8.60 20.22
N ALA A 18 7.19 8.99 21.45
CA ALA A 18 6.69 8.09 22.49
C ALA A 18 5.16 8.11 22.57
N GLY A 19 4.53 9.22 22.15
CA GLY A 19 3.10 9.28 21.82
C GLY A 19 2.78 8.52 20.53
N GLN A 20 3.75 8.42 19.62
CA GLN A 20 3.75 7.43 18.55
C GLN A 20 4.28 6.11 19.10
N ARG A 21 3.40 5.15 19.37
CA ARG A 21 3.80 3.75 19.50
C ARG A 21 4.41 3.28 18.17
N CYS A 22 5.69 3.59 17.90
CA CYS A 22 6.42 3.25 16.68
C CYS A 22 6.69 1.73 16.47
N PHE A 23 5.95 0.85 17.14
CA PHE A 23 5.94 -0.59 16.88
C PHE A 23 4.52 -1.20 16.88
N GLY A 24 3.49 -0.36 16.87
CA GLY A 24 2.08 -0.75 16.67
C GLY A 24 1.50 0.10 15.55
N TRP A 25 1.70 -0.34 14.32
CA TRP A 25 1.20 0.30 13.11
C TRP A 25 -0.28 0.66 13.22
N SER A 26 -0.65 1.93 13.06
CA SER A 26 -2.04 2.41 13.06
C SER A 26 -2.78 2.11 11.74
N LEU A 27 -2.42 1.01 11.08
CA LEU A 27 -3.17 0.51 9.94
C LEU A 27 -4.42 -0.28 10.40
N THR A 28 -4.50 -0.61 11.69
CA THR A 28 -5.61 -1.36 12.33
C THR A 28 -6.67 -0.46 12.98
N THR A 29 -6.38 0.82 13.19
CA THR A 29 -7.39 1.76 13.70
C THR A 29 -8.34 2.10 12.56
N GLU A 30 -9.64 2.05 12.83
CA GLU A 30 -10.64 2.64 11.92
C GLU A 30 -10.15 4.03 11.50
N PRO A 31 -10.35 4.41 10.24
CA PRO A 31 -9.95 5.74 9.78
C PRO A 31 -10.64 6.79 10.65
N LEU A 32 -9.96 7.92 10.87
CA LEU A 32 -10.54 9.05 11.58
C LEU A 32 -11.91 9.38 10.98
N GLY A 33 -12.98 9.26 11.78
CA GLY A 33 -14.37 9.41 11.33
C GLY A 33 -15.20 8.12 11.30
N GLY A 34 -14.59 6.95 11.54
CA GLY A 34 -15.30 5.66 11.66
C GLY A 34 -15.84 5.16 10.33
N ALA A 35 -15.02 4.46 9.53
CA ALA A 35 -15.54 3.81 8.33
C ALA A 35 -16.49 2.69 8.74
N GLY A 36 -17.71 2.68 8.17
CA GLY A 36 -18.70 1.66 8.45
C GLY A 36 -18.21 0.29 7.97
N LEU A 37 -17.66 -0.51 8.89
CA LEU A 37 -17.23 -1.88 8.62
C LEU A 37 -18.42 -2.70 8.11
N ASP A 38 -18.26 -3.43 7.01
CA ASP A 38 -19.21 -4.44 6.56
C ASP A 38 -18.79 -5.80 7.13
N GLU A 39 -19.37 -6.16 8.27
CA GLU A 39 -19.13 -7.44 8.96
C GLU A 39 -19.38 -8.66 8.06
N GLY A 40 -20.30 -8.54 7.10
CA GLY A 40 -20.64 -9.60 6.15
C GLY A 40 -19.73 -9.68 4.93
N SER A 41 -18.77 -8.76 4.78
CA SER A 41 -17.86 -8.73 3.64
C SER A 41 -16.71 -9.74 3.75
N GLY A 42 -16.39 -10.24 4.95
CA GLY A 42 -15.22 -11.10 5.16
C GLY A 42 -15.14 -11.76 6.54
N LEU A 43 -14.06 -12.52 6.73
CA LEU A 43 -13.76 -13.25 7.97
C LEU A 43 -13.35 -12.32 9.10
N ALA A 44 -13.67 -12.72 10.33
CA ALA A 44 -13.12 -12.07 11.52
C ALA A 44 -11.61 -12.33 11.63
N ARG A 45 -10.89 -11.44 12.34
CA ARG A 45 -9.44 -11.55 12.54
C ARG A 45 -8.99 -12.94 13.01
N ALA A 46 -9.68 -13.51 13.99
CA ALA A 46 -9.33 -14.82 14.55
C ALA A 46 -9.40 -15.95 13.50
N ASP A 47 -10.32 -15.87 12.54
CA ASP A 47 -10.45 -16.86 11.48
C ASP A 47 -9.47 -16.60 10.33
N LEU A 48 -9.13 -15.33 10.04
CA LEU A 48 -8.01 -14.98 9.17
C LEU A 48 -6.68 -15.50 9.71
N GLU A 49 -6.46 -15.38 11.03
CA GLU A 49 -5.25 -15.89 11.68
C GLU A 49 -5.13 -17.41 11.55
N LYS A 50 -6.21 -18.16 11.77
CA LYS A 50 -6.26 -19.62 11.53
C LYS A 50 -5.99 -19.98 10.06
N LEU A 51 -6.59 -19.25 9.13
CA LEU A 51 -6.37 -19.44 7.69
C LEU A 51 -4.89 -19.24 7.35
N PHE A 52 -4.26 -18.22 7.91
CA PHE A 52 -2.84 -17.95 7.68
C PHE A 52 -1.94 -19.04 8.28
N ASP A 53 -2.29 -19.59 9.46
CA ASP A 53 -1.56 -20.73 10.03
C ASP A 53 -1.67 -21.97 9.14
N ALA A 54 -2.87 -22.28 8.65
CA ALA A 54 -3.08 -23.40 7.72
C ALA A 54 -2.29 -23.24 6.42
N ILE A 55 -2.24 -22.02 5.85
CA ILE A 55 -1.40 -21.70 4.69
C ILE A 55 0.09 -21.92 5.00
N ALA A 56 0.54 -21.51 6.18
CA ALA A 56 1.94 -21.66 6.59
C ALA A 56 2.35 -23.13 6.70
N GLU A 57 1.46 -23.96 7.24
CA GLU A 57 1.66 -25.40 7.39
C GLU A 57 1.64 -26.11 6.03
N ALA A 58 0.65 -25.83 5.19
CA ALA A 58 0.49 -26.44 3.87
C ALA A 58 1.70 -26.18 2.95
N HIS A 59 2.29 -24.98 3.05
CA HIS A 59 3.40 -24.55 2.20
C HIS A 59 4.76 -24.54 2.94
N ALA A 60 4.89 -25.25 4.07
CA ALA A 60 6.09 -25.20 4.91
C ALA A 60 7.39 -25.67 4.21
N LYS A 61 7.25 -26.51 3.17
CA LYS A 61 8.37 -27.07 2.39
C LYS A 61 8.67 -26.29 1.11
N GLU A 62 7.89 -25.27 0.79
CA GLU A 62 8.06 -24.44 -0.41
C GLU A 62 8.88 -23.18 -0.10
N PRO A 63 9.45 -22.53 -1.14
CA PRO A 63 10.08 -21.22 -0.96
C PRO A 63 9.11 -20.24 -0.32
N PHE A 64 9.60 -19.44 0.64
CA PHE A 64 8.73 -18.58 1.47
C PHE A 64 7.88 -17.58 0.66
N ILE A 65 8.33 -17.19 -0.54
CA ILE A 65 7.54 -16.33 -1.42
C ILE A 65 6.15 -16.91 -1.73
N VAL A 66 6.01 -18.25 -1.76
CA VAL A 66 4.72 -18.91 -1.93
C VAL A 66 3.82 -18.64 -0.72
N THR A 67 4.30 -18.91 0.50
CA THR A 67 3.53 -18.63 1.71
C THR A 67 3.14 -17.16 1.83
N ARG A 68 4.07 -16.23 1.53
CA ARG A 68 3.81 -14.77 1.57
C ARG A 68 2.74 -14.37 0.55
N THR A 69 2.82 -14.92 -0.66
CA THR A 69 1.81 -14.72 -1.73
C THR A 69 0.44 -15.21 -1.28
N ARG A 70 0.35 -16.43 -0.75
CA ARG A 70 -0.91 -17.04 -0.30
C ARG A 70 -1.52 -16.27 0.86
N TRP A 71 -0.72 -15.78 1.81
CA TRP A 71 -1.22 -14.91 2.89
C TRP A 71 -1.82 -13.62 2.34
N LEU A 72 -1.13 -12.93 1.42
CA LEU A 72 -1.63 -11.68 0.87
C LEU A 72 -2.88 -11.89 0.02
N ALA A 73 -2.91 -12.91 -0.82
CA ALA A 73 -4.07 -13.27 -1.61
C ALA A 73 -5.27 -13.65 -0.71
N ALA A 74 -5.05 -14.48 0.31
CA ALA A 74 -6.08 -14.85 1.28
C ALA A 74 -6.60 -13.63 2.07
N LEU A 75 -5.72 -12.67 2.41
CA LEU A 75 -6.17 -11.40 2.99
C LEU A 75 -7.11 -10.69 2.04
N PHE A 76 -6.69 -10.47 0.79
CA PHE A 76 -7.49 -9.76 -0.21
C PHE A 76 -8.81 -10.44 -0.54
N ASP A 77 -8.88 -11.77 -0.45
CA ASP A 77 -10.09 -12.53 -0.72
C ASP A 77 -11.06 -12.59 0.48
N HIS A 78 -10.56 -12.46 1.71
CA HIS A 78 -11.34 -12.75 2.92
C HIS A 78 -11.40 -11.63 3.96
N VAL A 79 -10.65 -10.53 3.79
CA VAL A 79 -10.62 -9.46 4.80
C VAL A 79 -11.90 -8.65 4.83
N ARG A 80 -12.33 -8.21 6.02
CA ARG A 80 -13.48 -7.30 6.13
C ARG A 80 -13.14 -5.92 5.58
N LEU A 81 -14.07 -5.39 4.80
CA LEU A 81 -13.95 -4.13 4.10
C LEU A 81 -14.79 -3.07 4.81
N ALA A 82 -14.41 -1.81 4.66
CA ALA A 82 -15.22 -0.69 5.14
C ALA A 82 -15.32 0.40 4.08
N ALA A 83 -16.43 1.12 4.13
CA ALA A 83 -16.65 2.32 3.35
C ALA A 83 -17.45 3.32 4.19
N ASN A 84 -17.13 4.61 4.04
CA ASN A 84 -17.92 5.70 4.57
C ASN A 84 -18.62 6.38 3.40
N ALA A 85 -19.95 6.54 3.48
CA ALA A 85 -20.75 7.11 2.40
C ALA A 85 -20.37 8.56 2.05
N ASP A 86 -19.75 9.28 2.98
CA ASP A 86 -19.29 10.66 2.79
C ASP A 86 -17.89 10.74 2.12
N ASP A 87 -17.19 9.62 1.95
CA ASP A 87 -15.87 9.61 1.32
C ASP A 87 -15.97 9.56 -0.21
N ALA A 88 -15.07 10.28 -0.90
CA ALA A 88 -14.98 10.23 -2.36
C ALA A 88 -14.30 8.96 -2.91
N PHE A 89 -13.69 8.14 -2.05
CA PHE A 89 -12.90 6.96 -2.40
C PHE A 89 -13.04 5.85 -1.35
N VAL A 90 -12.96 4.59 -1.79
CA VAL A 90 -13.01 3.40 -0.92
C VAL A 90 -11.73 2.59 -1.08
N HIS A 91 -10.98 2.41 0.02
CA HIS A 91 -9.71 1.67 -0.01
C HIS A 91 -9.35 1.07 1.34
N TRP A 92 -10.23 1.11 2.35
CA TRP A 92 -9.91 0.64 3.69
C TRP A 92 -10.40 -0.80 3.89
N PHE A 93 -9.58 -1.61 4.56
CA PHE A 93 -9.94 -2.94 5.05
C PHE A 93 -9.25 -3.20 6.41
N ALA A 94 -9.86 -4.04 7.23
CA ALA A 94 -9.38 -4.39 8.57
C ALA A 94 -8.12 -5.27 8.52
N ASP A 95 -7.42 -5.49 9.64
CA ASP A 95 -6.40 -6.56 9.77
C ASP A 95 -5.23 -6.57 8.75
N CYS A 96 -5.02 -5.47 8.04
CA CYS A 96 -3.89 -5.27 7.12
C CYS A 96 -2.51 -5.50 7.72
N ASP A 97 -2.36 -5.48 9.05
CA ASP A 97 -1.10 -5.70 9.74
C ASP A 97 -0.69 -7.19 9.77
N LEU A 98 -1.61 -8.10 9.47
CA LEU A 98 -1.40 -9.54 9.64
C LEU A 98 -0.22 -10.10 8.83
N PRO A 99 -0.10 -9.89 7.49
CA PRO A 99 1.03 -10.42 6.73
C PRO A 99 2.37 -9.82 7.20
N GLY A 100 2.41 -8.50 7.41
CA GLY A 100 3.59 -7.79 7.88
C GLY A 100 4.08 -8.29 9.24
N ARG A 101 3.18 -8.55 10.21
CA ARG A 101 3.55 -9.13 11.52
C ARG A 101 4.20 -10.50 11.38
N ARG A 102 3.67 -11.37 10.52
CA ARG A 102 4.23 -12.73 10.31
C ARG A 102 5.59 -12.68 9.62
N CYS A 103 5.75 -11.80 8.64
CA CYS A 103 7.05 -11.55 8.01
C CYS A 103 8.07 -11.03 9.03
N TRP A 104 7.65 -10.14 9.93
CA TRP A 104 8.52 -9.59 10.96
C TRP A 104 9.00 -10.66 11.96
N LEU A 105 8.15 -11.63 12.34
CA LEU A 105 8.57 -12.75 13.19
C LEU A 105 9.69 -13.57 12.55
N ARG A 106 9.62 -13.82 11.23
CA ARG A 106 10.70 -14.50 10.49
C ARG A 106 11.96 -13.64 10.39
N LEU A 107 11.83 -12.36 10.09
CA LEU A 107 12.97 -11.43 10.06
C LEU A 107 13.65 -11.32 11.43
N LYS A 108 12.87 -11.35 12.51
CA LYS A 108 13.36 -11.38 13.88
C LYS A 108 14.10 -12.70 14.17
N ALA A 109 13.54 -13.85 13.79
CA ALA A 109 14.23 -15.13 13.97
C ALA A 109 15.56 -15.18 13.19
N PHE A 110 15.57 -14.76 11.92
CA PHE A 110 16.79 -14.63 11.11
C PHE A 110 17.81 -13.65 11.73
N SER A 111 17.31 -12.53 12.26
CA SER A 111 18.14 -11.57 12.97
C SER A 111 18.82 -12.14 14.21
N GLU A 112 18.12 -12.98 14.95
CA GLU A 112 18.57 -13.55 16.21
C GLU A 112 19.53 -14.72 15.99
N SER A 113 19.45 -15.40 14.84
CA SER A 113 20.37 -16.47 14.45
C SER A 113 21.73 -15.96 13.95
N ALA A 114 21.86 -14.68 13.57
CA ALA A 114 23.11 -14.09 13.09
C ALA A 114 24.05 -13.66 14.25
N PRO A 115 25.23 -14.30 14.45
CA PRO A 115 26.15 -13.98 15.55
C PRO A 115 26.70 -12.56 15.49
N GLU A 116 27.02 -12.08 14.28
CA GLU A 116 27.46 -10.71 13.96
C GLU A 116 26.53 -9.64 14.56
N ARG A 117 25.23 -9.96 14.61
CA ARG A 117 24.20 -9.03 15.07
C ARG A 117 24.23 -8.81 16.58
N LYS A 118 24.86 -9.70 17.35
CA LYS A 118 25.10 -9.52 18.79
C LYS A 118 26.19 -8.48 19.06
N LEU A 119 27.05 -8.21 18.07
CA LEU A 119 28.12 -7.20 18.14
C LEU A 119 27.59 -5.77 17.88
N CYS A 120 26.44 -5.63 17.22
CA CYS A 120 25.78 -4.34 16.99
C CYS A 120 24.89 -3.97 18.18
N GLY A 121 25.03 -2.74 18.71
CA GLY A 121 24.18 -2.20 19.78
C GLY A 121 22.68 -2.10 19.42
N LYS A 122 21.81 -1.90 20.42
CA LYS A 122 20.37 -1.65 20.21
C LYS A 122 20.12 -0.25 19.62
N TRP A 123 18.92 -0.04 19.06
CA TRP A 123 18.47 1.22 18.41
C TRP A 123 18.81 2.49 19.19
N THR A 124 18.72 2.41 20.52
CA THR A 124 18.90 3.52 21.45
C THR A 124 20.25 3.52 22.17
N THR A 125 21.11 2.52 21.91
CA THR A 125 22.35 2.28 22.65
C THR A 125 23.55 1.99 21.74
N ALA A 126 23.53 2.42 20.47
CA ALA A 126 24.69 2.34 19.59
C ALA A 126 25.79 3.28 20.11
N THR A 127 26.70 2.76 20.93
CA THR A 127 27.74 3.52 21.64
C THR A 127 28.93 3.90 20.76
N ASN A 128 29.02 3.35 19.56
CA ASN A 128 30.15 3.52 18.63
C ASN A 128 29.81 4.34 17.38
N GLY A 129 28.61 4.92 17.28
CA GLY A 129 28.16 5.63 16.09
C GLY A 129 27.93 4.76 14.84
N ALA A 130 28.15 3.44 14.96
CA ALA A 130 27.93 2.49 13.89
C ALA A 130 26.49 1.95 13.95
N TRP A 131 25.78 2.06 12.82
CA TRP A 131 24.40 1.63 12.71
C TRP A 131 24.31 0.12 12.45
N ARG A 132 23.30 -0.52 13.04
CA ARG A 132 22.97 -1.91 12.73
C ARG A 132 22.42 -1.98 11.31
N ALA A 133 23.20 -2.48 10.36
CA ALA A 133 22.73 -2.81 9.02
C ALA A 133 21.53 -3.78 9.11
N ARG A 134 20.51 -3.53 8.30
CA ARG A 134 19.28 -4.33 8.20
C ARG A 134 18.89 -4.41 6.74
N LEU A 135 18.14 -5.44 6.39
CA LEU A 135 17.38 -5.43 5.16
C LEU A 135 16.42 -4.23 5.22
N ASP A 136 16.55 -3.33 4.26
CA ASP A 136 15.66 -2.19 4.11
C ASP A 136 14.45 -2.58 3.28
N THR A 137 13.33 -2.69 3.96
CA THR A 137 12.02 -3.09 3.41
C THR A 137 11.02 -1.94 3.53
N SER A 138 11.50 -0.69 3.40
CA SER A 138 10.68 0.47 3.75
C SER A 138 10.95 1.74 2.97
N HIS A 139 11.90 1.79 2.04
CA HIS A 139 12.21 2.97 1.21
C HIS A 139 11.80 2.77 -0.25
N THR A 140 10.52 2.45 -0.45
CA THR A 140 10.01 2.15 -1.79
C THR A 140 9.28 3.34 -2.42
N CYS A 141 9.52 3.55 -3.71
CA CYS A 141 8.65 4.29 -4.61
C CYS A 141 8.11 3.27 -5.62
N PRO A 142 6.83 2.92 -5.57
CA PRO A 142 6.24 2.07 -6.59
C PRO A 142 6.46 2.66 -7.99
N ASP A 143 6.51 1.78 -8.99
CA ASP A 143 6.47 2.18 -10.39
C ASP A 143 5.03 2.63 -10.74
N TRP A 144 4.70 3.85 -10.31
CA TRP A 144 3.38 4.45 -10.48
C TRP A 144 2.99 4.59 -11.95
N GLU A 145 3.97 4.76 -12.84
CA GLU A 145 3.72 4.80 -14.29
C GLU A 145 3.19 3.45 -14.77
N SER A 146 3.86 2.34 -14.45
CA SER A 146 3.34 1.00 -14.76
C SER A 146 1.99 0.73 -14.11
N ILE A 147 1.81 1.13 -12.84
CA ILE A 147 0.55 0.90 -12.10
C ILE A 147 -0.61 1.61 -12.80
N LEU A 148 -0.45 2.89 -13.16
CA LEU A 148 -1.48 3.67 -13.82
C LEU A 148 -1.69 3.26 -15.29
N ALA A 149 -0.64 2.79 -15.98
CA ALA A 149 -0.74 2.38 -17.37
C ALA A 149 -1.37 0.98 -17.55
N LEU A 150 -1.19 0.08 -16.58
CA LEU A 150 -1.56 -1.33 -16.71
C LEU A 150 -2.71 -1.75 -15.79
N GLY A 151 -2.86 -1.11 -14.62
CA GLY A 151 -3.74 -1.58 -13.56
C GLY A 151 -3.37 -2.99 -13.06
N PRO A 152 -4.14 -3.55 -12.11
CA PRO A 152 -3.89 -4.88 -11.56
C PRO A 152 -3.87 -5.96 -12.66
N LYS A 153 -4.87 -5.96 -13.55
CA LYS A 153 -4.99 -7.00 -14.58
C LYS A 153 -3.84 -6.94 -15.60
N GLY A 154 -3.47 -5.75 -16.07
CA GLY A 154 -2.36 -5.60 -17.00
C GLY A 154 -1.00 -5.95 -16.37
N LEU A 155 -0.81 -5.70 -15.08
CA LEU A 155 0.39 -6.15 -14.35
C LEU A 155 0.46 -7.67 -14.24
N ALA A 156 -0.68 -8.33 -13.96
CA ALA A 156 -0.77 -9.78 -13.98
C ALA A 156 -0.48 -10.35 -15.39
N ASP A 157 -1.06 -9.75 -16.44
CA ASP A 157 -0.82 -10.19 -17.83
C ASP A 157 0.62 -9.97 -18.27
N ARG A 158 1.27 -8.88 -17.82
CA ARG A 158 2.70 -8.65 -18.02
C ARG A 158 3.54 -9.77 -17.39
N ALA A 159 3.18 -10.21 -16.18
CA ALA A 159 3.86 -11.31 -15.50
C ALA A 159 3.64 -12.65 -16.23
N ARG A 160 2.40 -12.98 -16.61
CA ARG A 160 2.06 -14.17 -17.42
C ARG A 160 2.87 -14.22 -18.72
N LYS A 161 2.92 -13.11 -19.46
CA LYS A 161 3.69 -13.02 -20.71
C LYS A 161 5.18 -13.20 -20.48
N ARG A 162 5.75 -12.59 -19.43
CA ARG A 162 7.16 -12.79 -19.08
C ARG A 162 7.45 -14.24 -18.72
N ARG A 163 6.49 -14.94 -18.10
CA ARG A 163 6.61 -16.33 -17.65
C ARG A 163 6.83 -17.31 -18.81
N GLU A 164 6.22 -17.07 -19.97
CA GLU A 164 6.39 -17.90 -21.18
C GLU A 164 7.85 -18.00 -21.65
N THR A 165 8.65 -16.97 -21.36
CA THR A 165 10.07 -16.87 -21.73
C THR A 165 11.01 -16.95 -20.53
N ALA A 166 10.49 -17.35 -19.36
CA ALA A 166 11.28 -17.48 -18.15
C ALA A 166 12.35 -18.56 -18.31
N LYS A 167 13.57 -18.28 -17.84
CA LYS A 167 14.74 -19.16 -18.04
C LYS A 167 14.95 -20.14 -16.90
N THR A 168 14.50 -19.81 -15.69
CA THR A 168 14.69 -20.62 -14.49
C THR A 168 13.35 -20.92 -13.82
N ASP A 169 13.32 -21.98 -12.99
CA ASP A 169 12.14 -22.31 -12.21
C ASP A 169 11.85 -21.24 -11.14
N ASP A 170 12.89 -20.65 -10.55
CA ASP A 170 12.75 -19.54 -9.61
C ASP A 170 12.08 -18.32 -10.27
N GLU A 171 12.44 -18.02 -11.51
CA GLU A 171 11.82 -16.93 -12.27
C GLU A 171 10.35 -17.25 -12.58
N ARG A 172 10.03 -18.49 -12.97
CA ARG A 172 8.64 -18.92 -13.19
C ARG A 172 7.81 -18.79 -11.91
N LEU A 173 8.36 -19.26 -10.80
CA LEU A 173 7.72 -19.21 -9.49
C LEU A 173 7.44 -17.76 -9.06
N PHE A 174 8.43 -16.87 -9.22
CA PHE A 174 8.25 -15.45 -8.93
C PHE A 174 7.11 -14.84 -9.77
N LEU A 175 7.09 -15.12 -11.08
CA LEU A 175 6.07 -14.57 -11.99
C LEU A 175 4.68 -15.16 -11.72
N ASP A 176 4.59 -16.42 -11.30
CA ASP A 176 3.35 -17.03 -10.81
C ASP A 176 2.84 -16.33 -9.56
N CYS A 177 3.72 -16.05 -8.60
CA CYS A 177 3.38 -15.31 -7.39
C CYS A 177 2.90 -13.89 -7.70
N VAL A 178 3.59 -13.16 -8.60
CA VAL A 178 3.19 -11.82 -9.04
C VAL A 178 1.82 -11.84 -9.70
N THR A 179 1.57 -12.82 -10.58
CA THR A 179 0.28 -12.98 -11.25
C THR A 179 -0.85 -13.16 -10.23
N GLU A 180 -0.64 -14.04 -9.25
CA GLU A 180 -1.62 -14.34 -8.21
C GLU A 180 -1.96 -13.13 -7.34
N VAL A 181 -0.95 -12.38 -6.88
CA VAL A 181 -1.18 -11.17 -6.05
C VAL A 181 -1.99 -10.13 -6.81
N TYR A 182 -1.68 -9.88 -8.08
CA TYR A 182 -2.40 -8.87 -8.85
C TYR A 182 -3.82 -9.33 -9.25
N ASP A 183 -4.04 -10.62 -9.50
CA ASP A 183 -5.41 -11.14 -9.65
C ASP A 183 -6.20 -11.01 -8.34
N ALA A 184 -5.57 -11.25 -7.19
CA ALA A 184 -6.21 -11.06 -5.89
C ALA A 184 -6.52 -9.59 -5.61
N LEU A 185 -5.64 -8.65 -5.98
CA LEU A 185 -5.89 -7.21 -5.88
C LEU A 185 -7.08 -6.79 -6.75
N SER A 186 -7.19 -7.33 -7.97
CA SER A 186 -8.36 -7.14 -8.85
C SER A 186 -9.65 -7.64 -8.17
N ARG A 187 -9.65 -8.84 -7.59
CA ARG A 187 -10.80 -9.36 -6.83
C ARG A 187 -11.14 -8.48 -5.62
N LEU A 188 -10.15 -7.94 -4.92
CA LEU A 188 -10.38 -7.01 -3.82
C LEU A 188 -11.08 -5.73 -4.28
N CYS A 189 -10.73 -5.18 -5.45
CA CYS A 189 -11.45 -4.05 -6.04
C CYS A 189 -12.94 -4.39 -6.26
N VAL A 190 -13.26 -5.57 -6.81
CA VAL A 190 -14.65 -6.02 -6.99
C VAL A 190 -15.38 -6.14 -5.65
N ARG A 191 -14.72 -6.68 -4.62
CA ARG A 191 -15.30 -6.79 -3.28
C ARG A 191 -15.58 -5.41 -2.67
N TRP A 192 -14.67 -4.45 -2.83
CA TRP A 192 -14.91 -3.07 -2.40
C TRP A 192 -16.04 -2.40 -3.18
N ALA A 193 -16.18 -2.69 -4.48
CA ALA A 193 -17.27 -2.15 -5.27
C ALA A 193 -18.64 -2.59 -4.71
N ALA A 194 -18.78 -3.87 -4.37
CA ALA A 194 -20.00 -4.38 -3.75
C ALA A 194 -20.30 -3.70 -2.40
N VAL A 195 -19.29 -3.40 -1.60
CA VAL A 195 -19.47 -2.65 -0.34
C VAL A 195 -19.84 -1.19 -0.61
N ALA A 196 -19.22 -0.55 -1.59
CA ALA A 196 -19.56 0.81 -2.01
C ALA A 196 -21.01 0.91 -2.52
N GLU A 197 -21.50 -0.06 -3.30
CA GLU A 197 -22.89 -0.13 -3.75
C GLU A 197 -23.87 -0.22 -2.57
N LYS A 198 -23.63 -1.15 -1.63
CA LYS A 198 -24.46 -1.27 -0.41
C LYS A 198 -24.53 0.01 0.41
N ARG A 199 -23.48 0.84 0.34
CA ARG A 199 -23.36 2.12 1.07
C ARG A 199 -23.86 3.32 0.25
N GLY A 200 -24.39 3.10 -0.95
CA GLY A 200 -24.92 4.18 -1.79
C GLY A 200 -23.84 5.04 -2.45
N MET A 201 -22.69 4.45 -2.79
CA MET A 201 -21.53 5.15 -3.37
C MET A 201 -21.28 4.72 -4.84
N PRO A 202 -22.22 4.98 -5.77
CA PRO A 202 -22.16 4.42 -7.14
C PRO A 202 -20.90 4.84 -7.91
N ALA A 203 -20.46 6.10 -7.78
CA ALA A 203 -19.24 6.56 -8.46
C ALA A 203 -17.96 5.83 -7.99
N CYS A 204 -17.91 5.44 -6.70
CA CYS A 204 -16.80 4.62 -6.18
C CYS A 204 -16.91 3.18 -6.69
N ALA A 205 -18.10 2.60 -6.65
CA ALA A 205 -18.34 1.25 -7.15
C ALA A 205 -17.96 1.10 -8.62
N GLU A 206 -18.42 2.02 -9.48
CA GLU A 206 -18.08 2.06 -10.90
C GLU A 206 -16.57 2.17 -11.12
N SER A 207 -15.90 3.06 -10.38
CA SER A 207 -14.45 3.24 -10.48
C SER A 207 -13.69 1.97 -10.06
N LEU A 208 -14.14 1.30 -8.99
CA LEU A 208 -13.54 0.08 -8.48
C LEU A 208 -13.71 -1.11 -9.43
N LEU A 209 -14.90 -1.28 -10.01
CA LEU A 209 -15.15 -2.28 -11.06
C LEU A 209 -14.28 -2.01 -12.29
N ALA A 210 -14.22 -0.75 -12.73
CA ALA A 210 -13.38 -0.34 -13.85
C ALA A 210 -11.90 -0.71 -13.65
N ILE A 211 -11.30 -0.32 -12.51
CA ILE A 211 -9.88 -0.60 -12.24
C ILE A 211 -9.60 -2.07 -11.93
N ALA A 212 -10.63 -2.86 -11.56
CA ALA A 212 -10.48 -4.31 -11.42
C ALA A 212 -10.23 -4.98 -12.78
N GLU A 213 -10.84 -4.47 -13.84
CA GLU A 213 -10.85 -5.09 -15.17
C GLU A 213 -9.83 -4.48 -16.14
N ARG A 214 -9.52 -3.19 -16.00
CA ARG A 214 -8.70 -2.44 -16.96
C ARG A 214 -7.88 -1.33 -16.30
N PRO A 215 -6.89 -0.75 -17.00
CA PRO A 215 -6.24 0.48 -16.55
C PRO A 215 -7.27 1.62 -16.33
N PRO A 216 -6.97 2.58 -15.42
CA PRO A 216 -7.78 3.77 -15.24
C PRO A 216 -7.82 4.60 -16.53
N ARG A 217 -8.93 5.29 -16.75
CA ARG A 217 -9.19 6.16 -17.90
C ARG A 217 -9.67 7.55 -17.48
N THR A 218 -10.09 7.71 -16.23
CA THR A 218 -10.53 8.97 -15.62
C THR A 218 -9.65 9.35 -14.42
N LEU A 219 -9.71 10.60 -14.00
CA LEU A 219 -8.99 11.10 -12.84
C LEU A 219 -9.43 10.37 -11.57
N ARG A 220 -10.73 10.14 -11.39
CA ARG A 220 -11.27 9.39 -10.25
C ARG A 220 -10.73 7.97 -10.20
N GLU A 221 -10.77 7.25 -11.32
CA GLU A 221 -10.24 5.88 -11.41
C GLU A 221 -8.74 5.84 -11.08
N ALA A 222 -7.95 6.79 -11.61
CA ALA A 222 -6.51 6.85 -11.37
C ALA A 222 -6.17 7.12 -9.90
N LEU A 223 -6.86 8.06 -9.25
CA LEU A 223 -6.68 8.37 -7.83
C LEU A 223 -7.16 7.20 -6.93
N GLN A 224 -8.29 6.58 -7.28
CA GLN A 224 -8.81 5.40 -6.59
C GLN A 224 -7.82 4.21 -6.67
N LEU A 225 -7.20 3.98 -7.84
CA LEU A 225 -6.19 2.94 -8.01
C LEU A 225 -4.95 3.18 -7.17
N SER A 226 -4.48 4.43 -7.05
CA SER A 226 -3.35 4.76 -6.18
C SER A 226 -3.61 4.42 -4.72
N LEU A 227 -4.80 4.76 -4.20
CA LEU A 227 -5.18 4.44 -2.82
C LEU A 227 -5.30 2.93 -2.59
N VAL A 228 -5.86 2.19 -3.57
CA VAL A 228 -5.97 0.73 -3.53
C VAL A 228 -4.59 0.08 -3.51
N TYR A 229 -3.68 0.52 -4.40
CA TYR A 229 -2.33 -0.04 -4.50
C TYR A 229 -1.52 0.28 -3.25
N ASP A 230 -1.56 1.53 -2.77
CA ASP A 230 -0.90 1.94 -1.52
C ASP A 230 -1.35 1.05 -0.36
N ARG A 231 -2.66 0.88 -0.18
CA ARG A 231 -3.18 0.00 0.88
C ARG A 231 -2.74 -1.46 0.71
N GLY A 232 -2.78 -1.97 -0.52
CA GLY A 232 -2.38 -3.35 -0.82
C GLY A 232 -0.91 -3.61 -0.49
N GLN A 233 -0.02 -2.69 -0.85
CA GLN A 233 1.40 -2.81 -0.55
C GLN A 233 1.69 -2.65 0.96
N GLU A 234 1.04 -1.70 1.64
CA GLU A 234 1.18 -1.55 3.09
C GLU A 234 0.76 -2.82 3.84
N ALA A 235 -0.28 -3.52 3.36
CA ALA A 235 -0.71 -4.78 3.95
C ALA A 235 0.29 -5.94 3.75
N GLU A 236 1.06 -5.88 2.67
CA GLU A 236 2.16 -6.83 2.41
C GLU A 236 3.30 -6.67 3.43
N GLY A 237 3.46 -5.46 3.98
CA GLY A 237 4.42 -5.11 5.02
C GLY A 237 5.53 -4.16 4.55
N GLU A 238 5.51 -3.75 3.28
CA GLU A 238 6.48 -2.84 2.68
C GLU A 238 5.89 -1.43 2.55
N CYS A 239 6.48 -0.47 3.25
CA CYS A 239 5.94 0.89 3.28
C CYS A 239 6.12 1.58 1.93
N VAL A 240 5.04 2.14 1.39
CA VAL A 240 5.08 3.08 0.28
C VAL A 240 5.55 4.43 0.83
N ARG A 241 6.74 4.88 0.46
CA ARG A 241 7.29 6.16 0.95
C ARG A 241 7.02 7.34 0.04
N SER A 242 6.86 7.07 -1.25
CA SER A 242 6.66 8.10 -2.25
C SER A 242 5.49 7.75 -3.15
N GLN A 243 4.60 8.72 -3.37
CA GLN A 243 3.51 8.67 -4.35
C GLN A 243 3.97 9.16 -5.74
N GLY A 244 5.28 9.42 -5.91
CA GLY A 244 5.86 9.86 -7.17
C GLY A 244 5.61 11.35 -7.46
N LEU A 245 5.73 11.72 -8.74
CA LEU A 245 5.51 13.08 -9.24
C LEU A 245 4.05 13.26 -9.62
N PHE A 246 3.24 13.79 -8.70
CA PHE A 246 1.79 13.78 -8.79
C PHE A 246 1.26 14.50 -10.04
N ASP A 247 1.77 15.70 -10.33
CA ASP A 247 1.33 16.46 -11.49
C ASP A 247 1.58 15.68 -12.78
N ARG A 248 2.73 15.02 -12.91
CA ARG A 248 3.08 14.25 -14.12
C ARG A 248 2.25 12.97 -14.26
N LEU A 249 2.03 12.26 -13.15
CA LEU A 249 1.29 11.00 -13.14
C LEU A 249 -0.20 11.19 -13.47
N TYR A 250 -0.81 12.29 -13.01
CA TYR A 250 -2.26 12.48 -13.10
C TYR A 250 -2.72 13.51 -14.14
N VAL A 251 -1.82 14.32 -14.72
CA VAL A 251 -2.20 15.41 -15.64
C VAL A 251 -2.99 14.94 -16.85
N THR A 252 -2.64 13.79 -17.44
CA THR A 252 -3.35 13.26 -18.61
C THR A 252 -4.80 12.93 -18.28
N PHE A 253 -5.06 12.29 -17.13
CA PHE A 253 -6.41 11.98 -16.67
C PHE A 253 -7.20 13.26 -16.39
N TYR A 254 -6.58 14.23 -15.70
CA TYR A 254 -7.17 15.54 -15.43
C TYR A 254 -7.58 16.27 -16.73
N ARG A 255 -6.66 16.42 -17.68
CA ARG A 255 -6.92 17.13 -18.94
C ARG A 255 -7.99 16.42 -19.79
N ASN A 256 -7.96 15.09 -19.84
CA ASN A 256 -8.93 14.31 -20.59
C ASN A 256 -10.35 14.42 -19.99
N ASP A 257 -10.48 14.44 -18.67
CA ASP A 257 -11.78 14.58 -18.02
C ASP A 257 -12.37 15.98 -18.19
N LEU A 258 -11.55 17.02 -18.18
CA LEU A 258 -11.99 18.39 -18.52
C LEU A 258 -12.43 18.49 -19.97
N ALA A 259 -11.63 17.95 -20.90
CA ALA A 259 -11.94 18.02 -22.33
C ALA A 259 -13.22 17.25 -22.68
N ALA A 260 -13.48 16.13 -22.00
CA ALA A 260 -14.68 15.34 -22.19
C ALA A 260 -15.90 15.83 -21.38
N GLY A 261 -15.75 16.91 -20.59
CA GLY A 261 -16.82 17.44 -19.73
C GLY A 261 -17.23 16.52 -18.58
N ARG A 262 -16.43 15.49 -18.26
CA ARG A 262 -16.66 14.61 -17.09
C ARG A 262 -16.40 15.35 -15.78
N GLU A 263 -15.44 16.26 -15.80
CA GLU A 263 -15.10 17.09 -14.66
C GLU A 263 -15.04 18.57 -15.07
N THR A 264 -15.36 19.44 -14.14
CA THR A 264 -15.01 20.86 -14.19
C THR A 264 -13.71 21.08 -13.43
N ARG A 265 -13.07 22.26 -13.59
CA ARG A 265 -11.90 22.60 -12.75
C ARG A 265 -12.24 22.59 -11.25
N ALA A 266 -13.47 22.97 -10.88
CA ALA A 266 -13.91 23.00 -9.49
C ALA A 266 -14.11 21.60 -8.92
N SER A 267 -14.79 20.72 -9.66
CA SER A 267 -15.03 19.34 -9.22
C SER A 267 -13.75 18.49 -9.22
N ALA A 268 -12.87 18.65 -10.22
CA ALA A 268 -11.55 18.02 -10.21
C ALA A 268 -10.68 18.48 -9.03
N LYS A 269 -10.73 19.77 -8.67
CA LYS A 269 -10.04 20.29 -7.48
C LYS A 269 -10.57 19.64 -6.19
N ALA A 270 -11.88 19.49 -6.06
CA ALA A 270 -12.49 18.83 -4.91
C ALA A 270 -12.04 17.37 -4.81
N LEU A 271 -12.07 16.64 -5.94
CA LEU A 271 -11.65 15.25 -6.02
C LEU A 271 -10.17 15.05 -5.61
N ILE A 272 -9.28 15.94 -6.06
CA ILE A 272 -7.86 15.92 -5.68
C ILE A 272 -7.69 16.25 -4.19
N ALA A 273 -8.46 17.20 -3.65
CA ALA A 273 -8.44 17.52 -2.22
C ALA A 273 -8.89 16.33 -1.36
N ASP A 274 -9.92 15.61 -1.79
CA ASP A 274 -10.38 14.38 -1.11
C ASP A 274 -9.30 13.30 -1.12
N TYR A 275 -8.59 13.13 -2.24
CA TYR A 275 -7.47 12.18 -2.34
C TYR A 275 -6.35 12.50 -1.35
N PHE A 276 -5.90 13.76 -1.28
CA PHE A 276 -4.88 14.15 -0.31
C PHE A 276 -5.38 14.01 1.14
N THR A 277 -6.66 14.30 1.37
CA THR A 277 -7.29 14.08 2.69
C THR A 277 -7.25 12.61 3.07
N ARG A 278 -7.51 11.69 2.13
CA ARG A 278 -7.40 10.25 2.37
C ARG A 278 -5.97 9.83 2.71
N LEU A 279 -4.98 10.26 1.93
CA LEU A 279 -3.57 9.97 2.23
C LEU A 279 -3.14 10.51 3.60
N TYR A 280 -3.57 11.73 3.95
CA TYR A 280 -3.28 12.32 5.25
C TYR A 280 -3.95 11.54 6.40
N ALA A 281 -5.22 11.16 6.23
CA ALA A 281 -6.01 10.45 7.23
C ALA A 281 -5.48 9.04 7.55
N GLN A 282 -4.68 8.43 6.66
CA GLN A 282 -3.96 7.19 6.97
C GLN A 282 -2.96 7.35 8.12
N GLY A 283 -2.53 8.58 8.44
CA GLY A 283 -1.69 8.87 9.60
C GLY A 283 -0.30 8.22 9.53
N HIS A 284 0.23 8.01 8.32
CA HIS A 284 1.47 7.27 8.13
C HIS A 284 2.64 7.99 8.81
N PRO A 285 3.33 7.38 9.80
CA PRO A 285 4.28 8.07 10.70
C PRO A 285 5.52 8.58 9.98
N ASN A 286 5.80 7.97 8.84
CA ASN A 286 6.92 8.24 7.95
C ASN A 286 6.61 9.33 6.91
N GLY A 287 5.39 9.88 6.93
CA GLY A 287 4.82 10.64 5.84
C GLY A 287 4.61 9.79 4.58
N LYS A 288 3.98 10.41 3.58
CA LYS A 288 3.94 9.95 2.20
C LYS A 288 4.47 11.11 1.36
N ASN A 289 5.68 10.97 0.80
CA ASN A 289 6.25 12.02 -0.04
C ASN A 289 5.44 12.12 -1.35
N ILE A 290 5.17 13.35 -1.78
CA ILE A 290 4.48 13.66 -3.03
C ILE A 290 5.27 14.77 -3.71
N GLY A 291 5.81 14.48 -4.89
CA GLY A 291 6.60 15.43 -5.67
C GLY A 291 5.75 16.17 -6.70
N PHE A 292 6.21 17.35 -7.10
CA PHE A 292 5.61 18.17 -8.15
C PHE A 292 6.70 18.77 -9.04
N GLY A 293 6.43 18.87 -10.35
CA GLY A 293 7.31 19.51 -11.32
C GLY A 293 8.64 18.75 -11.55
N GLY A 294 9.73 19.50 -11.65
CA GLY A 294 11.06 18.97 -11.93
C GLY A 294 11.44 19.13 -13.41
N TYR A 295 12.22 18.19 -13.92
CA TYR A 295 12.72 18.19 -15.29
C TYR A 295 12.37 16.87 -16.00
N ASP A 296 12.22 16.91 -17.31
CA ASP A 296 12.13 15.71 -18.13
C ASP A 296 13.51 15.06 -18.36
N ALA A 297 13.57 14.01 -19.18
CA ALA A 297 14.79 13.25 -19.42
C ALA A 297 15.84 14.09 -20.17
N GLU A 298 15.40 15.13 -20.90
CA GLU A 298 16.21 16.06 -21.67
C GLU A 298 16.66 17.27 -20.82
N GLY A 299 16.22 17.36 -19.57
CA GLY A 299 16.56 18.46 -18.67
C GLY A 299 15.73 19.73 -18.90
N VAL A 300 14.55 19.61 -19.53
CA VAL A 300 13.61 20.72 -19.70
C VAL A 300 12.66 20.77 -18.49
N PRO A 301 12.45 21.95 -17.88
CA PRO A 301 11.50 22.11 -16.79
C PRO A 301 10.09 21.66 -17.17
N VAL A 302 9.45 20.87 -16.30
CA VAL A 302 8.07 20.42 -16.48
C VAL A 302 7.15 21.26 -15.60
N TRP A 303 6.24 21.99 -16.24
CA TRP A 303 5.15 22.76 -15.60
C TRP A 303 3.82 22.32 -16.21
N ASN A 304 2.90 21.81 -15.38
CA ASN A 304 1.66 21.16 -15.84
C ASN A 304 0.37 21.89 -15.45
#